data_AF-A0A059LR55-F1
#
_entry.id   AF-A0A059LR55-F1
#
_cell.length_a   1.000
_cell.length_b   1.000
_cell.length_c   1.000
_cell.angle_alpha   90.00
_cell.angle_beta   90.00
_cell.angle_gamma   90.00
#
_symmetry.space_group_name_H-M   'P 1'
#
loop_
_entity.id
_entity.type
_entity.pdbx_description
1 polymer ?
#
loop_
_entity_poly.entity_id
_entity_poly.type
_entity_poly.pdbx_seq_one_letter_code
_entity_poly.pdbx_strand_id
1 'polypeptide(L)'
;MEAELEVGFQVIHERYTSQVTVHYPNCVVARVGDSSLFKFLENRWEFQPGPVAGTTWLTFGVEFSFKSALYSHIASVFFEQVAQRMVGAFEARCADRHGPSSLERGSPVQAPSSERA
;
A
#
# COMPACT_ATOMS: atom_id res chain seq x y z
N MET A 1 14.09 8.64 2.88
CA MET A 1 13.43 9.20 4.09
C MET A 1 12.99 8.03 4.95
N GLU A 2 12.96 8.19 6.28
CA GLU A 2 12.41 7.16 7.17
C GLU A 2 11.04 7.62 7.67
N ALA A 3 10.12 6.67 7.78
CA ALA A 3 8.79 6.89 8.31
C ALA A 3 8.43 5.73 9.24
N GLU A 4 8.04 6.05 10.47
CA GLU A 4 7.53 5.07 11.43
C GLU A 4 6.03 4.86 11.19
N LEU A 5 5.62 3.60 11.10
CA LEU A 5 4.23 3.21 10.93
C LEU A 5 3.87 2.20 12.01
N GLU A 6 2.60 2.22 12.41
CA GLU A 6 2.03 1.24 13.33
C GLU A 6 1.04 0.35 12.58
N VAL A 7 1.15 -0.95 12.80
CA VAL A 7 0.19 -1.94 12.31
C VAL A 7 -0.69 -2.36 13.48
N GLY A 8 -1.98 -2.03 13.39
CA GLY A 8 -3.01 -2.47 14.32
C GLY A 8 -3.95 -3.50 13.66
N PHE A 9 -3.77 -4.79 13.96
CA PHE A 9 -4.67 -5.87 13.51
C PHE A 9 -5.28 -6.61 14.70
N GLN A 10 -6.42 -6.14 15.21
CA GLN A 10 -7.21 -6.72 16.31
C GLN A 10 -6.42 -7.00 17.61
N VAL A 11 -5.48 -7.95 17.57
CA VAL A 11 -4.57 -8.38 18.64
C VAL A 11 -3.11 -7.97 18.41
N ILE A 12 -2.74 -7.55 17.20
CA ILE A 12 -1.36 -7.16 16.85
C ILE A 12 -1.25 -5.64 16.88
N HIS A 13 -0.37 -5.12 17.74
CA HIS A 13 0.04 -3.72 17.78
C HIS A 13 1.56 -3.68 17.69
N GLU A 14 2.06 -3.46 16.48
CA GLU A 14 3.49 -3.51 16.20
C GLU A 14 3.91 -2.28 15.42
N ARG A 15 5.07 -1.72 15.77
CA ARG A 15 5.66 -0.59 15.05
C ARG A 15 6.73 -1.11 14.11
N TYR A 16 6.81 -0.49 12.93
CA TYR A 16 7.88 -0.75 11.98
C TYR A 16 8.34 0.56 11.35
N THR A 17 9.64 0.65 11.09
CA THR A 17 10.21 1.76 10.35
C THR A 17 10.31 1.38 8.88
N SER A 18 9.72 2.22 8.02
CA SER A 18 9.84 2.11 6.58
C SER A 18 10.86 3.11 6.04
N GLN A 19 11.66 2.67 5.09
CA GLN A 19 12.49 3.51 4.24
C GLN A 19 11.71 3.86 2.97
N VAL A 20 11.42 5.15 2.82
CA VAL A 20 10.68 5.71 1.69
C VAL A 20 11.67 6.29 0.68
N THR A 21 11.56 5.80 -0.55
CA THR A 21 12.29 6.26 -1.72
C THR A 21 11.29 6.86 -2.71
N VAL A 22 11.57 8.08 -3.15
CA VAL A 22 10.74 8.79 -4.13
C VAL A 22 11.52 8.87 -5.43
N HIS A 23 10.98 8.26 -6.48
CA HIS A 23 11.45 8.35 -7.85
C HIS A 23 10.53 9.33 -8.60
N TYR A 24 10.81 10.63 -8.43
CA TYR A 24 10.03 11.67 -9.07
C TYR A 24 10.11 11.58 -10.61
N PRO A 25 9.00 11.81 -11.35
CA PRO A 25 7.64 12.14 -10.87
C PRO A 25 6.72 10.93 -10.65
N ASN A 26 7.18 9.71 -10.95
CA ASN A 26 6.27 8.62 -11.29
C ASN A 26 6.14 7.53 -10.24
N CYS A 27 6.99 7.47 -9.22
CA CYS A 27 7.00 6.32 -8.33
C CYS A 27 7.43 6.67 -6.90
N VAL A 28 6.75 6.06 -5.94
CA VAL A 28 7.10 6.08 -4.52
C VAL A 28 7.13 4.64 -4.02
N VAL A 29 8.24 4.25 -3.39
CA VAL A 29 8.42 2.91 -2.82
C VAL A 29 8.77 3.03 -1.34
N ALA A 30 7.99 2.38 -0.50
CA ALA A 30 8.22 2.21 0.92
C ALA A 30 8.64 0.77 1.19
N ARG A 31 9.81 0.56 1.78
CA ARG A 31 10.29 -0.76 2.20
C ARG A 31 10.48 -0.82 3.70
N VAL A 32 10.28 -1.97 4.32
CA VAL A 32 10.66 -2.11 5.73
C VAL A 32 12.17 -2.02 5.87
N GLY A 33 12.65 -1.19 6.82
CA GLY A 33 14.06 -1.09 7.16
C GLY A 33 14.47 -2.22 8.10
N ASP A 34 14.17 -2.05 9.39
CA ASP A 34 14.35 -3.07 10.43
C ASP A 34 13.03 -3.31 11.16
N SER A 35 12.60 -4.57 11.24
CA SER A 35 11.33 -4.95 11.88
C SER A 35 11.37 -6.35 12.51
N SER A 36 10.78 -6.50 13.68
CA SER A 36 10.50 -7.78 14.33
C SER A 36 9.36 -8.55 13.65
N LEU A 37 8.48 -7.85 12.95
CA LEU A 37 7.23 -8.38 12.41
C LEU A 37 7.39 -8.88 10.96
N PHE A 38 7.93 -8.04 10.09
CA PHE A 38 8.06 -8.33 8.66
C PHE A 38 9.42 -8.92 8.33
N LYS A 39 9.43 -10.02 7.58
CA LYS A 39 10.61 -10.52 6.86
C LYS A 39 10.91 -9.60 5.68
N PHE A 40 9.87 -9.20 4.95
CA PHE A 40 9.93 -8.12 3.97
C PHE A 40 8.56 -7.44 3.88
N LEU A 41 8.58 -6.18 3.48
CA LEU A 41 7.40 -5.42 3.07
C LEU A 41 7.88 -4.42 2.02
N GLU A 42 7.23 -4.41 0.87
CA GLU A 42 7.36 -3.39 -0.16
C GLU A 42 5.97 -2.85 -0.49
N ASN A 43 5.81 -1.54 -0.38
CA ASN A 43 4.61 -0.82 -0.73
C ASN A 43 4.99 0.16 -1.85
N ARG A 44 4.38 0.01 -3.02
CA ARG A 44 4.74 0.72 -4.25
C ARG A 44 3.53 1.45 -4.81
N TRP A 45 3.72 2.73 -5.06
CA TRP A 45 2.76 3.61 -5.71
C TRP A 45 3.37 4.09 -7.02
N GLU A 46 2.67 3.85 -8.11
CA GLU A 46 3.07 4.32 -9.43
C GLU A 46 2.02 5.26 -10.00
N PHE A 47 2.51 6.35 -10.57
CA PHE A 47 1.71 7.42 -11.12
C PHE A 47 1.94 7.47 -12.63
N GLN A 48 0.87 7.41 -13.39
CA GLN A 48 0.90 7.51 -14.85
C GLN A 48 -0.08 8.60 -15.32
N PRO A 49 0.15 9.24 -16.47
CA PRO A 49 -0.83 10.13 -17.07
C PRO A 49 -2.19 9.43 -17.23
N GLY A 50 -3.26 10.13 -16.82
CA GLY A 50 -4.63 9.67 -16.96
C GLY A 50 -5.15 9.73 -18.40
N PRO A 51 -6.40 9.32 -18.67
CA PRO A 51 -6.94 9.27 -20.03
C PRO A 51 -7.26 10.67 -20.55
N VAL A 52 -7.42 11.63 -19.64
CA VAL A 52 -7.81 13.01 -19.88
C VAL A 52 -6.77 13.93 -19.25
N ALA A 53 -6.51 15.09 -19.86
CA ALA A 53 -5.60 16.08 -19.30
C ALA A 53 -6.01 16.46 -17.86
N GLY A 54 -5.02 16.54 -16.96
CA GLY A 54 -5.26 16.85 -15.55
C GLY A 54 -5.69 15.65 -14.69
N THR A 55 -5.64 14.43 -15.23
CA THR A 55 -5.91 13.20 -14.47
C THR A 55 -4.68 12.29 -14.42
N THR A 56 -4.68 11.35 -13.47
CA THR A 56 -3.57 10.41 -13.22
C THR A 56 -4.13 9.03 -12.93
N TRP A 57 -3.51 8.01 -13.53
CA TRP A 57 -3.67 6.63 -13.09
C TRP A 57 -2.73 6.34 -11.94
N LEU A 58 -3.30 5.73 -10.90
CA LEU A 58 -2.56 5.26 -9.73
C LEU A 58 -2.55 3.74 -9.72
N THR A 59 -1.38 3.15 -9.76
CA THR A 59 -1.19 1.72 -9.52
C THR A 59 -0.64 1.55 -8.11
N PHE A 60 -1.39 0.84 -7.27
CA PHE A 60 -0.97 0.49 -5.92
C PHE A 60 -0.63 -0.99 -5.86
N GLY A 61 0.57 -1.30 -5.39
CA GLY A 61 1.02 -2.66 -5.11
C GLY A 61 1.58 -2.75 -3.70
N VAL A 62 1.23 -3.82 -2.98
CA VAL A 62 1.85 -4.12 -1.70
C VAL A 62 2.17 -5.60 -1.62
N GLU A 63 3.40 -5.91 -1.29
CA GLU A 63 3.92 -7.26 -1.11
C GLU A 63 4.58 -7.34 0.26
N PHE A 64 4.32 -8.40 1.02
CA PHE A 64 4.97 -8.59 2.31
C PHE A 64 5.08 -10.07 2.67
N SER A 65 5.93 -10.36 3.64
CA SER A 65 5.98 -11.64 4.33
C SER A 65 6.29 -11.41 5.80
N PHE A 66 5.59 -12.15 6.66
CA PHE A 66 5.81 -12.11 8.10
C PHE A 66 6.91 -13.09 8.52
N LYS A 67 7.62 -12.77 9.61
CA LYS A 67 8.61 -13.71 10.19
C LYS A 67 7.94 -14.92 10.85
N SER A 68 6.72 -14.78 11.36
CA SER A 68 5.97 -15.85 12.03
C SER A 68 4.92 -16.48 11.11
N ALA A 69 4.89 -17.81 11.05
CA ALA A 69 3.90 -18.57 10.28
C ALA A 69 2.46 -18.33 10.75
N LEU A 70 2.26 -18.02 12.04
CA LEU A 70 0.95 -17.66 12.58
C LEU A 70 0.42 -16.36 11.95
N TYR A 71 1.28 -15.36 11.76
CA TYR A 71 0.90 -14.08 11.16
C TYR A 71 0.71 -14.20 9.65
N SER A 72 1.47 -15.06 8.98
CA SER A 72 1.29 -15.34 7.54
C SER A 72 -0.13 -15.84 7.22
N HIS A 73 -0.76 -16.62 8.12
CA HIS A 73 -2.11 -17.14 7.89
C HIS A 73 -3.20 -16.08 8.09
N ILE A 74 -3.01 -15.18 9.05
CA ILE A 74 -3.91 -14.05 9.31
C ILE A 74 -3.84 -13.05 8.15
N ALA A 75 -2.64 -12.82 7.62
CA ALA A 75 -2.39 -11.88 6.54
C ALA A 75 -3.25 -12.08 5.29
N SER A 76 -3.40 -13.34 4.87
CA SER A 76 -4.15 -13.72 3.68
C SER A 76 -5.63 -13.30 3.77
N VAL A 77 -6.19 -13.32 4.98
CA VAL A 77 -7.60 -13.00 5.24
C VAL A 77 -7.87 -11.50 5.23
N PHE A 78 -6.88 -10.68 5.61
CA PHE A 78 -7.08 -9.24 5.81
C PHE A 78 -6.38 -8.35 4.76
N PHE A 79 -5.57 -8.93 3.87
CA PHE A 79 -4.83 -8.20 2.84
C PHE A 79 -5.72 -7.25 2.04
N GLU A 80 -6.84 -7.77 1.51
CA GLU A 80 -7.73 -7.00 0.66
C GLU A 80 -8.31 -5.78 1.40
N GLN A 81 -8.72 -5.96 2.66
CA GLN A 81 -9.27 -4.87 3.46
C GLN A 81 -8.23 -3.77 3.73
N VAL A 82 -6.97 -4.14 3.94
CA VAL A 82 -5.89 -3.18 4.17
C VAL A 82 -5.60 -2.38 2.92
N ALA A 83 -5.44 -3.07 1.79
CA ALA A 83 -5.20 -2.43 0.50
C ALA A 83 -6.34 -1.44 0.16
N GLN A 84 -7.60 -1.87 0.33
CA GLN A 84 -8.76 -1.02 0.11
C GLN A 84 -8.78 0.20 1.04
N ARG A 85 -8.42 0.04 2.33
CA ARG A 85 -8.32 1.17 3.28
C ARG A 85 -7.21 2.14 2.91
N MET A 86 -6.04 1.64 2.49
CA MET A 86 -4.91 2.49 2.07
C MET A 86 -5.27 3.31 0.82
N VAL A 87 -5.83 2.66 -0.20
CA VAL A 87 -6.28 3.34 -1.44
C VAL A 87 -7.39 4.34 -1.11
N GLY A 88 -8.38 3.96 -0.30
CA GLY A 88 -9.46 4.86 0.10
C GLY A 88 -8.96 6.09 0.88
N ALA A 89 -7.99 5.92 1.78
CA ALA A 89 -7.37 7.03 2.49
C ALA A 89 -6.60 7.96 1.55
N PHE A 90 -5.90 7.40 0.55
CA PHE A 90 -5.22 8.18 -0.48
C PHE A 90 -6.23 9.02 -1.30
N GLU A 91 -7.28 8.40 -1.83
CA GLU A 91 -8.30 9.08 -2.61
C GLU A 91 -9.02 10.17 -1.79
N ALA A 92 -9.33 9.90 -0.52
CA ALA A 92 -9.92 10.88 0.38
C ALA A 92 -9.01 12.11 0.56
N ARG A 93 -7.70 11.89 0.70
CA ARG A 93 -6.72 12.98 0.77
C ARG A 93 -6.59 13.74 -0.54
N CYS A 94 -6.68 13.07 -1.67
CA CYS A 94 -6.77 13.72 -2.98
C CYS A 94 -8.02 14.58 -3.10
N ALA A 95 -9.18 14.07 -2.66
CA ALA A 95 -10.44 14.81 -2.68
C ALA A 95 -10.38 16.08 -1.82
N ASP A 96 -9.80 15.98 -0.64
CA ASP A 96 -9.57 17.12 0.27
C ASP A 96 -8.66 18.18 -0.34
N ARG A 97 -7.59 17.78 -1.04
CA ARG A 97 -6.59 18.70 -1.60
C ARG A 97 -6.92 19.26 -2.99
N HIS A 98 -7.57 18.47 -3.83
CA HIS A 98 -7.77 18.75 -5.25
C HIS A 98 -9.25 18.80 -5.68
N GLY A 99 -10.18 18.45 -4.79
CA GLY A 99 -11.59 18.31 -5.11
C GLY A 99 -11.96 16.90 -5.60
N PRO A 100 -13.25 16.66 -5.87
CA PRO A 100 -13.76 15.34 -6.24
C PRO A 100 -13.13 14.80 -7.52
N SER A 101 -13.01 13.47 -7.63
CA SER A 101 -12.51 12.81 -8.83
C SER A 101 -13.41 13.10 -10.04
N SER A 102 -12.79 13.49 -11.15
CA SER A 102 -13.47 13.63 -12.45
C SER A 102 -13.62 12.29 -13.19
N LEU A 103 -13.06 11.20 -12.66
CA LEU A 103 -13.10 9.86 -13.25
C LEU A 103 -13.88 8.89 -12.36
N GLU A 104 -14.65 8.01 -12.99
CA GLU A 104 -15.26 6.85 -12.32
C GLU A 104 -14.19 5.78 -12.06
N ARG A 105 -14.23 5.14 -10.88
CA ARG A 105 -13.26 4.12 -10.50
C ARG A 105 -13.39 2.90 -11.43
N GLY A 106 -12.34 2.55 -12.15
CA GLY A 106 -12.24 1.27 -12.86
C GLY A 106 -12.21 0.09 -11.88
N SER A 107 -12.73 -1.09 -12.27
CA SER A 107 -12.80 -2.28 -11.42
C SER A 107 -11.45 -2.58 -10.75
N PRO A 108 -11.42 -2.93 -9.45
CA PRO A 108 -10.18 -3.27 -8.76
C PRO A 108 -9.50 -4.45 -9.47
N VAL A 109 -8.21 -4.30 -9.78
CA VAL A 109 -7.39 -5.39 -10.30
C VAL A 109 -7.14 -6.38 -9.16
N GLN A 110 -7.46 -7.66 -9.38
CA GLN A 110 -7.24 -8.73 -8.41
C GLN A 110 -5.77 -8.78 -8.01
N ALA A 111 -5.51 -8.81 -6.70
CA ALA A 111 -4.17 -9.02 -6.17
C ALA A 111 -3.60 -10.34 -6.73
N PRO A 112 -2.32 -10.39 -7.14
CA PRO A 112 -1.70 -11.65 -7.48
C PRO A 112 -1.72 -12.56 -6.25
N SER A 113 -2.18 -13.80 -6.45
CA SER A 113 -2.21 -14.84 -5.43
C SER A 113 -0.83 -14.92 -4.77
N SER A 114 -0.77 -14.61 -3.48
CA SER A 114 0.42 -14.81 -2.66
C SER A 114 0.67 -16.31 -2.51
N GLU A 115 1.28 -16.90 -3.52
CA GLU A 115 1.75 -18.28 -3.48
C GLU A 115 3.10 -18.35 -4.19
N ARG A 116 4.15 -17.96 -3.48
CA ARG A 116 5.47 -18.55 -3.66
C ARG A 116 6.07 -18.83 -2.29
N ALA A 117 6.27 -20.14 -2.09
CA ALA A 117 6.75 -20.84 -0.91
C ALA A 117 8.09 -20.32 -0.35
#